data_AF-A0AAW1UT74-F1
#
_entry.id   AF-A0AAW1UT74-F1
#
_cell.length_a   1.000
_cell.length_b   1.000
_cell.length_c   1.000
_cell.angle_alpha   90.00
_cell.angle_beta   90.00
_cell.angle_gamma   90.00
#
_symmetry.space_group_name_H-M   'P 1'
#
loop_
_entity.id
_entity.type
_entity.pdbx_description
1 polymer ?
#
loop_
_entity_poly.entity_id
_entity_poly.type
_entity_poly.pdbx_seq_one_letter_code
_entity_poly.pdbx_strand_id
1 'polypeptide(L)'
;MREDFDVTPDYKFRKAEYKGNKITLKWRVMKRNTDIADTYVVLRNLKSDKGTLPKPLFETTIEYFKRSIDINVDNELKKQLNGTCDVQLCILGSTSQQSIRSFYQSQCKGICTLKSKSSAPLMSRNNHVIIIVSLLSLYYNV
;
A
#
# COMPACT_ATOMS: atom_id res chain seq x y z
N MET A 1 12.30 -34.22 -2.21
CA MET A 1 12.35 -32.94 -2.93
C MET A 1 11.67 -31.94 -2.01
N ARG A 2 12.42 -31.01 -1.37
CA ARG A 2 11.80 -30.02 -0.48
C ARG A 2 11.05 -29.04 -1.38
N GLU A 3 9.74 -28.96 -1.22
CA GLU A 3 8.96 -27.85 -1.76
C GLU A 3 9.49 -26.59 -1.09
N ASP A 4 10.27 -25.82 -1.83
CA ASP A 4 10.57 -24.45 -1.43
C ASP A 4 9.23 -23.74 -1.32
N PHE A 5 8.77 -23.50 -0.10
CA PHE A 5 7.54 -22.77 0.15
C PHE A 5 7.63 -21.43 -0.57
N ASP A 6 6.90 -21.29 -1.67
CA ASP A 6 6.83 -20.04 -2.43
C ASP A 6 6.03 -19.01 -1.62
N VAL A 7 6.74 -18.38 -0.69
CA VAL A 7 6.28 -17.29 0.20
C VAL A 7 5.98 -15.99 -0.56
N THR A 8 6.07 -15.99 -1.89
CA THR A 8 5.72 -14.83 -2.70
C THR A 8 4.22 -14.56 -2.55
N PRO A 9 3.77 -13.32 -2.24
CA PRO A 9 2.35 -12.98 -2.25
C PRO A 9 1.81 -12.95 -3.67
N ASP A 10 0.52 -13.19 -3.88
CA ASP A 10 -0.10 -13.13 -5.22
C ASP A 10 -0.01 -11.72 -5.83
N TYR A 11 -0.13 -10.70 -4.97
CA TYR A 11 -0.15 -9.28 -5.37
C TYR A 11 0.84 -8.44 -4.60
N LYS A 12 1.33 -7.37 -5.25
CA LYS A 12 2.13 -6.31 -4.63
C LYS A 12 1.56 -4.94 -4.97
N PHE A 13 1.37 -4.09 -3.96
CA PHE A 13 0.97 -2.70 -4.18
C PHE A 13 2.05 -1.94 -4.96
N ARG A 14 1.63 -1.28 -6.06
CA ARG A 14 2.38 -0.18 -6.69
C ARG A 14 2.02 1.16 -6.07
N LYS A 15 0.75 1.32 -5.70
CA LYS A 15 0.19 2.53 -5.11
C LYS A 15 -0.93 2.15 -4.17
N ALA A 16 -0.92 2.77 -2.99
CA ALA A 16 -2.05 2.83 -2.08
C ALA A 16 -1.97 4.23 -1.46
N GLU A 17 -2.96 5.07 -1.75
CA GLU A 17 -3.00 6.47 -1.32
C GLU A 17 -4.41 6.81 -0.90
N TYR A 18 -4.54 7.52 0.22
CA TYR A 18 -5.81 8.09 0.65
C TYR A 18 -5.68 9.61 0.60
N LYS A 19 -6.39 10.26 -0.34
CA LYS A 19 -6.37 11.71 -0.54
C LYS A 19 -7.79 12.24 -0.71
N GLY A 20 -8.15 13.26 0.08
CA GLY A 20 -9.50 13.81 0.09
C GLY A 20 -10.54 12.76 0.50
N ASN A 21 -11.52 12.51 -0.37
CA ASN A 21 -12.56 11.48 -0.17
C ASN A 21 -12.35 10.27 -1.09
N LYS A 22 -11.09 9.94 -1.42
CA LYS A 22 -10.77 8.89 -2.40
C LYS A 22 -9.59 8.05 -1.95
N ILE A 23 -9.73 6.73 -2.04
CA ILE A 23 -8.63 5.77 -1.86
C ILE A 23 -8.28 5.20 -3.24
N THR A 24 -7.06 5.42 -3.69
CA THR A 24 -6.56 4.93 -4.98
C THR A 24 -5.60 3.78 -4.79
N LEU A 25 -5.90 2.65 -5.40
CA LEU A 25 -5.12 1.42 -5.33
C LEU A 25 -4.61 1.04 -6.71
N LYS A 26 -3.34 0.66 -6.78
CA LYS A 26 -2.72 0.05 -7.97
C LYS A 26 -1.83 -1.11 -7.54
N TRP A 27 -1.86 -2.22 -8.26
CA TRP A 27 -1.09 -3.42 -7.93
C TRP A 27 -0.42 -4.07 -9.14
N ARG A 28 0.47 -5.01 -8.86
CA ARG A 28 1.01 -5.97 -9.84
C ARG A 28 0.69 -7.39 -9.36
N VAL A 29 0.39 -8.26 -10.31
CA VAL A 29 0.41 -9.71 -10.11
C VAL A 29 1.88 -10.13 -9.99
N MET A 30 2.20 -10.92 -8.97
CA MET A 30 3.56 -11.39 -8.71
C MET A 30 3.78 -12.82 -9.20
N LYS A 31 2.78 -13.70 -9.00
CA LYS A 31 2.82 -15.10 -9.47
C LYS A 31 2.22 -15.21 -10.86
N ARG A 32 2.95 -15.84 -11.80
CA ARG A 32 2.50 -15.96 -13.21
C ARG A 32 1.84 -17.30 -13.55
N ASN A 33 2.16 -18.37 -12.81
CA ASN A 33 1.76 -19.74 -13.13
C ASN A 33 0.90 -20.36 -12.03
N THR A 34 0.03 -19.56 -11.42
CA THR A 34 -0.87 -20.00 -10.34
C THR A 34 -2.29 -19.62 -10.69
N ASP A 35 -3.25 -20.43 -10.27
CA ASP A 35 -4.68 -20.14 -10.44
C ASP A 35 -5.09 -18.88 -9.64
N ILE A 36 -4.95 -17.74 -10.28
CA ILE A 36 -5.36 -16.42 -9.80
C ILE A 36 -6.39 -15.91 -10.80
N ALA A 37 -7.63 -15.83 -10.34
CA ALA A 37 -8.75 -15.24 -11.06
C ALA A 37 -8.88 -13.76 -10.62
N ASP A 38 -10.06 -13.32 -10.22
CA ASP A 38 -10.32 -11.93 -9.89
C ASP A 38 -9.56 -11.44 -8.63
N THR A 39 -9.46 -10.12 -8.50
CA THR A 39 -8.88 -9.46 -7.32
C THR A 39 -9.99 -9.09 -6.34
N TYR A 40 -9.97 -9.67 -5.15
CA TYR A 40 -10.82 -9.25 -4.04
C TYR A 40 -10.13 -8.13 -3.25
N VAL A 41 -10.80 -7.00 -3.14
CA VAL A 41 -10.33 -5.82 -2.39
C VAL A 41 -11.21 -5.66 -1.18
N VAL A 42 -10.61 -5.63 0.01
CA VAL A 42 -11.35 -5.52 1.26
C VAL A 42 -10.73 -4.49 2.19
N LEU A 43 -11.60 -3.68 2.80
CA LEU A 43 -11.28 -2.77 3.88
C LEU A 43 -11.98 -3.29 5.13
N ARG A 44 -11.23 -3.60 6.18
CA ARG A 44 -11.77 -4.21 7.41
C ARG A 44 -11.26 -3.49 8.64
N ASN A 45 -12.10 -3.46 9.67
CA ASN A 45 -11.69 -3.01 10.99
C ASN A 45 -11.02 -4.19 11.73
N LEU A 46 -9.81 -3.98 12.25
CA LEU A 46 -9.07 -4.98 13.03
C LEU A 46 -9.55 -5.02 14.49
N LYS A 47 -10.22 -3.96 14.97
CA LYS A 47 -10.98 -4.01 16.22
C LYS A 47 -12.23 -4.83 15.98
N SER A 48 -12.12 -6.12 16.27
CA SER A 48 -13.27 -6.99 16.39
C SER A 48 -13.64 -7.12 17.86
N ASP A 49 -14.94 -7.07 18.16
CA ASP A 49 -15.43 -7.46 19.48
C ASP A 49 -15.02 -8.91 19.74
N LYS A 50 -14.54 -9.18 20.96
CA LYS A 50 -13.92 -10.46 21.34
C LYS A 50 -14.77 -11.65 20.87
N GLY A 51 -14.29 -12.36 19.85
CA GLY A 51 -14.90 -13.59 19.34
C GLY A 51 -15.63 -13.49 18.00
N THR A 52 -15.78 -12.30 17.41
CA THR A 52 -16.36 -12.14 16.06
C THR A 52 -15.25 -11.94 15.02
N LEU A 53 -15.44 -12.41 13.78
CA LEU A 53 -14.53 -12.09 12.69
C LEU A 53 -14.63 -10.61 12.32
N PRO A 54 -13.51 -9.93 12.00
CA PRO A 54 -13.52 -8.53 11.62
C PRO A 54 -14.41 -8.31 10.39
N LYS A 55 -15.49 -7.53 10.57
CA LYS A 55 -16.46 -7.25 9.50
C LYS A 55 -15.83 -6.33 8.44
N PRO A 56 -16.07 -6.59 7.14
CA PRO A 56 -15.66 -5.66 6.09
C PRO A 56 -16.46 -4.36 6.20
N LEU A 57 -15.74 -3.23 6.14
CA LEU A 57 -16.29 -1.89 5.99
C LEU A 57 -16.57 -1.58 4.51
N PHE A 58 -15.80 -2.20 3.62
CA PHE A 58 -15.97 -2.15 2.17
C PHE A 58 -15.37 -3.42 1.59
N GLU A 59 -16.03 -4.01 0.61
CA GLU A 59 -15.50 -5.13 -0.15
C GLU A 59 -15.97 -5.07 -1.60
N THR A 60 -15.13 -5.53 -2.51
CA THR A 60 -15.48 -5.61 -3.93
C THR A 60 -14.57 -6.60 -4.64
N THR A 61 -15.08 -7.17 -5.73
CA THR A 61 -14.33 -8.03 -6.63
C THR A 61 -14.06 -7.30 -7.92
N ILE A 62 -12.81 -7.35 -8.37
CA ILE A 62 -12.29 -6.62 -9.53
C ILE A 62 -11.78 -7.64 -10.54
N GLU A 63 -12.25 -7.50 -11.77
CA GLU A 63 -11.98 -8.45 -12.85
C GLU A 63 -10.47 -8.63 -13.06
N TYR A 64 -10.05 -9.87 -13.33
CA TYR A 64 -8.63 -10.25 -13.40
C TYR A 64 -7.76 -9.38 -14.31
N PHE A 65 -8.29 -8.68 -15.32
CA PHE A 65 -7.45 -7.82 -16.17
C PHE A 65 -7.20 -6.42 -15.58
N LYS A 66 -8.03 -5.95 -14.64
CA LYS A 66 -7.88 -4.61 -14.02
C LYS A 66 -6.76 -4.64 -12.97
N ARG A 67 -5.98 -3.56 -12.90
CA ARG A 67 -4.81 -3.44 -12.00
C ARG A 67 -4.91 -2.26 -11.05
N SER A 68 -6.10 -1.67 -10.98
CA SER A 68 -6.38 -0.49 -10.16
C SER A 68 -7.86 -0.38 -9.84
N ILE A 69 -8.14 0.21 -8.68
CA ILE A 69 -9.48 0.65 -8.30
C ILE A 69 -9.36 1.98 -7.58
N ASP A 70 -10.40 2.79 -7.76
CA ASP A 70 -10.65 3.99 -7.00
C ASP A 70 -11.89 3.77 -6.13
N ILE A 71 -11.71 3.88 -4.81
CA ILE A 71 -12.79 3.73 -3.83
C ILE A 71 -13.20 5.12 -3.38
N ASN A 72 -14.47 5.48 -3.60
CA ASN A 72 -15.04 6.70 -3.08
C ASN A 72 -15.34 6.51 -1.58
N VAL A 73 -14.85 7.44 -0.76
CA VAL A 73 -15.07 7.44 0.67
C VAL A 73 -16.23 8.38 0.97
N ASP A 74 -17.43 7.80 1.11
CA ASP A 74 -18.61 8.53 1.54
C ASP A 74 -18.52 8.97 3.01
N ASN A 75 -19.55 9.66 3.49
CA ASN A 75 -19.58 10.18 4.85
C ASN A 75 -19.64 9.09 5.93
N GLU A 76 -20.21 7.92 5.63
CA GLU A 76 -20.31 6.80 6.58
C GLU A 76 -18.94 6.13 6.72
N LEU A 77 -18.31 5.79 5.61
CA LEU A 77 -16.97 5.22 5.59
C LEU A 77 -15.95 6.20 6.19
N LYS A 78 -16.09 7.50 5.90
CA LYS A 78 -15.22 8.53 6.49
C LYS A 78 -15.29 8.57 8.02
N LYS A 79 -16.47 8.37 8.62
CA LYS A 79 -16.62 8.27 10.08
C LYS A 79 -15.85 7.07 10.63
N GLN A 80 -15.93 5.92 9.96
CA GLN A 80 -15.22 4.69 10.36
C GLN A 80 -13.69 4.82 10.20
N LEU A 81 -13.23 5.59 9.20
CA LEU A 81 -11.82 5.82 8.90
C LEU A 81 -11.18 6.95 9.72
N ASN A 82 -11.97 7.77 10.41
CA ASN A 82 -11.48 8.92 11.15
C ASN A 82 -10.95 8.50 12.52
N GLY A 83 -9.69 8.85 12.82
CA GLY A 83 -9.07 8.67 14.13
C GLY A 83 -8.61 7.24 14.47
N THR A 84 -8.89 6.23 13.64
CA THR A 84 -8.53 4.84 13.92
C THR A 84 -7.43 4.32 12.99
N CYS A 85 -6.33 3.83 13.58
CA CYS A 85 -5.30 3.08 12.85
C CYS A 85 -5.61 1.58 12.77
N ASP A 86 -6.77 1.19 13.28
CA ASP A 86 -7.25 -0.17 13.34
C ASP A 86 -7.88 -0.61 12.02
N VAL A 87 -7.96 0.24 11.01
CA VAL A 87 -8.51 -0.14 9.71
C VAL A 87 -7.39 -0.58 8.77
N GLN A 88 -7.58 -1.75 8.16
CA GLN A 88 -6.65 -2.34 7.21
C GLN A 88 -7.33 -2.58 5.87
N LEU A 89 -6.63 -2.21 4.81
CA LEU A 89 -7.00 -2.48 3.42
C LEU A 89 -6.15 -3.62 2.87
N CYS A 90 -6.74 -4.61 2.21
CA CYS A 90 -6.05 -5.75 1.62
C CYS A 90 -6.44 -5.98 0.16
N ILE A 91 -5.53 -6.55 -0.62
CA ILE A 91 -5.76 -7.03 -1.99
C ILE A 91 -5.43 -8.53 -2.09
N LEU A 92 -6.40 -9.35 -2.44
CA LEU A 92 -6.29 -10.81 -2.41
C LEU A 92 -6.71 -11.40 -3.76
N GLY A 93 -6.10 -12.52 -4.15
CA GLY A 93 -6.55 -13.25 -5.34
C GLY A 93 -7.72 -14.14 -4.97
N SER A 94 -8.70 -14.25 -5.86
CA SER A 94 -9.57 -15.42 -5.89
C SER A 94 -8.97 -16.49 -6.80
N THR A 95 -9.44 -17.72 -6.64
CA THR A 95 -9.19 -18.83 -7.57
C THR A 95 -10.28 -18.89 -8.64
N SER A 96 -10.08 -19.70 -9.67
CA SER A 96 -11.12 -20.02 -10.67
C SER A 96 -12.43 -20.56 -10.07
N GLN A 97 -12.38 -21.12 -8.85
CA GLN A 97 -13.54 -21.61 -8.10
C GLN A 97 -14.12 -20.58 -7.13
N GLN A 98 -13.75 -19.31 -7.28
CA GLN A 98 -14.21 -18.18 -6.44
C GLN A 98 -13.80 -18.26 -4.96
N SER A 99 -12.85 -19.13 -4.60
CA SER A 99 -12.29 -19.15 -3.25
C SER A 99 -11.22 -18.07 -3.09
N ILE A 100 -11.22 -17.36 -1.96
CA ILE A 100 -10.19 -16.36 -1.65
C ILE A 100 -8.90 -17.07 -1.24
N ARG A 101 -7.80 -16.70 -1.89
CA ARG A 101 -6.46 -17.24 -1.63
C ARG A 101 -5.91 -16.74 -0.29
N SER A 102 -4.87 -17.42 0.20
CA SER A 102 -4.25 -17.16 1.49
C SER A 102 -3.80 -15.71 1.66
N PHE A 103 -4.00 -15.18 2.87
CA PHE A 103 -3.59 -13.83 3.23
C PHE A 103 -2.09 -13.74 3.49
N TYR A 104 -1.41 -12.82 2.81
CA TYR A 104 -0.06 -12.39 3.17
C TYR A 104 -0.11 -10.97 3.76
N GLN A 105 0.60 -10.73 4.87
CA GLN A 105 0.61 -9.41 5.53
C GLN A 105 1.05 -8.27 4.58
N SER A 106 1.95 -8.58 3.64
CA SER A 106 2.43 -7.64 2.62
C SER A 106 1.36 -7.17 1.62
N GLN A 107 0.27 -7.94 1.48
CA GLN A 107 -0.91 -7.61 0.67
C GLN A 107 -1.89 -6.69 1.40
N CYS A 108 -1.55 -6.24 2.60
CA CYS A 108 -2.37 -5.33 3.38
C CYS A 108 -1.64 -4.03 3.75
N LYS A 109 -2.40 -2.94 3.91
CA LYS A 109 -1.92 -1.62 4.35
C LYS A 109 -2.89 -1.02 5.37
N GLY A 110 -2.35 -0.51 6.47
CA GLY A 110 -3.13 0.23 7.47
C GLY A 110 -3.50 1.62 6.95
N ILE A 111 -4.73 2.08 7.22
CA ILE A 111 -5.23 3.36 6.69
C ILE A 111 -4.43 4.57 7.16
N CYS A 112 -3.92 4.58 8.40
CA CYS A 112 -3.03 5.65 8.89
C CYS A 112 -1.75 5.79 8.06
N THR A 113 -1.22 4.67 7.54
CA THR A 113 -0.05 4.69 6.66
C THR A 113 -0.34 5.27 5.28
N LEU A 114 -1.61 5.22 4.85
CA LEU A 114 -2.05 5.82 3.59
C LEU A 114 -2.25 7.33 3.73
N LYS A 115 -2.80 7.79 4.86
CA LYS A 115 -2.97 9.22 5.18
C LYS A 115 -1.63 9.95 5.33
N SER A 116 -0.66 9.31 5.98
CA SER A 116 0.65 9.93 6.25
C SER A 116 1.53 10.13 5.00
N LYS A 117 1.16 9.53 3.85
CA LYS A 117 1.88 9.71 2.58
C LYS A 117 1.43 10.94 1.80
N SER A 118 0.40 11.67 2.25
CA SER A 118 0.14 13.00 1.71
C SER A 118 1.17 13.98 2.29
N SER A 119 2.10 14.40 1.43
CA SER A 119 3.15 15.42 1.59
C SER A 119 4.29 15.15 2.58
N ALA A 120 5.38 14.60 2.05
CA ALA A 120 6.60 15.39 1.99
C ALA A 120 6.92 15.60 0.49
N PRO A 121 7.16 16.84 0.01
CA PRO A 121 7.83 16.99 -1.28
C PRO A 121 9.15 16.22 -1.20
N LEU A 122 9.53 15.53 -2.28
CA LEU A 122 10.90 15.12 -2.49
C LEU A 122 11.76 16.39 -2.37
N MET A 123 12.39 16.60 -1.22
CA MET A 123 13.56 17.46 -1.18
C MET A 123 14.59 16.76 -2.04
N SER A 124 14.67 17.22 -3.29
CA SER A 124 15.88 17.12 -4.10
C SER A 124 17.04 17.49 -3.19
N ARG A 125 17.92 16.52 -2.95
CA ARG A 125 19.12 16.72 -2.17
C ARG A 125 20.00 17.66 -2.99
N ASN A 126 19.88 18.96 -2.75
CA ASN A 126 20.78 19.98 -3.29
C ASN A 126 22.22 19.56 -2.92
N ASN A 127 22.98 19.08 -3.91
CA ASN A 127 24.43 19.01 -3.82
C ASN A 127 24.95 20.45 -3.87
N HIS A 128 24.95 21.14 -2.72
CA HIS A 128 25.83 22.28 -2.55
C HIS A 128 27.24 21.73 -2.38
N VAL A 129 27.96 21.64 -3.50
CA VAL A 129 29.42 21.53 -3.49
C VAL A 129 29.93 22.89 -3.01
N ILE A 130 30.18 23.01 -1.71
CA ILE A 130 30.88 24.16 -1.14
C ILE A 130 32.36 23.96 -1.43
N ILE A 131 32.86 24.59 -2.49
CA ILE A 131 34.31 24.71 -2.73
C ILE A 131 34.82 25.81 -1.81
N ILE A 132 35.42 25.42 -0.70
CA ILE A 132 36.22 26.33 0.13
C ILE A 132 37.56 26.50 -0.61
N VAL A 133 37.69 27.58 -1.37
CA VAL A 133 39.01 28.01 -1.85
C VAL A 133 39.68 28.73 -0.69
N SER A 134 40.58 28.04 -0.01
CA SER A 134 41.46 28.59 1.01
C SER A 134 42.36 29.67 0.38
N LEU A 135 42.09 30.92 0.73
CA LEU A 135 43.06 32.00 0.70
C LEU A 135 44.25 31.59 1.58
N LEU A 136 45.39 31.29 0.96
CA LEU A 136 46.73 31.47 1.51
C LEU A 136 47.74 31.18 0.39
N SER A 137 48.05 32.22 -0.36
CA SER A 137 49.30 32.29 -1.11
C SER A 137 49.85 33.71 -0.94
N LEU A 138 50.60 33.88 0.16
CA LEU A 138 51.89 34.58 0.20
C LEU A 138 51.83 36.06 -0.27
N TYR A 139 51.97 37.09 0.58
CA TYR A 139 52.97 37.25 1.65
C TYR A 139 54.36 36.72 1.30
N TYR A 140 54.80 36.94 0.06
CA TYR A 140 56.19 36.93 -0.42
C TYR A 140 56.21 37.95 -1.58
N ASN A 141 57.07 38.94 -1.72
CA ASN A 141 58.24 39.40 -0.99
C ASN A 141 58.60 40.76 -1.63
N VAL A 142 59.05 41.73 -0.82
CA VAL A 142 59.93 42.89 -1.13
C VAL A 142 59.48 43.86 -2.23
#